data_AF-A0A2E0WD63-F1
#
_entry.id   AF-A0A2E0WD63-F1
#
_cell.length_a   1.000
_cell.length_b   1.000
_cell.length_c   1.000
_cell.angle_alpha   90.00
_cell.angle_beta   90.00
_cell.angle_gamma   90.00
#
_symmetry.space_group_name_H-M   'P 1'
#
loop_
_entity.id
_entity.type
_entity.pdbx_description
1 polymer ?
#
loop_
_entity_poly.entity_id
_entity_poly.type
_entity_poly.pdbx_seq_one_letter_code
_entity_poly.pdbx_strand_id
1 'polypeptide(L)'
;MRIGLILVSFALVVGVIGGGIYYVQSQETSTSQSATSDPGSTSPPSDPGEADSTTSNADDALQPPDQRYWSDPAWVGQPYPPDEVPGLITFRGNPTRTFYGQGPVPQQTPVIDWSYPKNSGMCGTSDDGSGPSTWCGTGWTGQPSVFEREGKTWLIFGAYDYGIHFLNARNGKQLLPTFKTGDIIKGSVTVDPDGYPLVYSGSRDNYLRVIAFDGSSPRELWKLNARDVSPTQWNDDWDGSPLVIDDYLFEGGENSRIHIVKLNRKYSKSGQVKVSPKLVWDAASWDAELSSAFGSPQTSIENSVAIYKNTMYFANSAGLVQGWNIKGLKQGKDPRRVFRFWTGDDTDATITIDADGFLYVGSEYEKGNARSQQVGQMMKLDPSKPDNPLVWSVKDQSRRPGGIWGTPALHRDVVIFDTDGGQFLAVDRDSGKVLWRRNLPGPLWQSPVVVDDVLLIGDCLGTMHAYDVSQTRKRPPELWQKTVGGCIESTPAVHNGRIYFGTRAGKMHALAAP
;
A
#
# COMPACT_ATOMS: atom_id res chain seq x y z
N MET A 1 2.91 33.15 -4.69
CA MET A 1 2.23 32.92 -3.40
C MET A 1 2.74 31.58 -2.89
N ARG A 2 3.60 31.58 -1.87
CA ARG A 2 4.30 30.38 -1.36
C ARG A 2 3.32 29.59 -0.50
N ILE A 3 2.98 28.38 -0.90
CA ILE A 3 2.29 27.39 -0.07
C ILE A 3 3.27 26.22 -0.02
N GLY A 4 4.02 26.14 1.08
CA GLY A 4 4.91 25.03 1.36
C GLY A 4 4.11 23.79 1.74
N LEU A 5 4.69 22.62 1.51
CA LEU A 5 4.37 21.41 2.27
C LEU A 5 4.34 21.80 3.75
N ILE A 6 3.19 21.63 4.41
CA ILE A 6 3.16 21.65 5.87
C ILE A 6 3.51 20.23 6.30
N LEU A 7 4.81 19.93 6.33
CA LEU A 7 5.31 18.87 7.19
C LEU A 7 5.31 19.39 8.62
N VAL A 8 4.45 18.79 9.45
CA VAL A 8 4.37 19.08 10.88
C VAL A 8 5.66 18.61 11.54
N SER A 9 6.60 19.53 11.73
CA SER A 9 7.75 19.34 12.63
C SER A 9 7.25 19.34 14.07
N PHE A 10 7.36 18.22 14.80
CA PHE A 10 7.03 18.20 16.22
C PHE A 10 8.22 18.63 17.09
N ALA A 11 8.05 19.75 17.77
CA ALA A 11 8.76 20.03 19.03
C ALA A 11 8.03 19.31 20.17
N LEU A 12 8.78 18.49 20.91
CA LEU A 12 8.30 17.78 22.09
C LEU A 12 8.02 18.80 23.22
N VAL A 13 6.75 19.13 23.49
CA VAL A 13 6.38 19.90 24.69
C VAL A 13 5.99 18.93 25.79
N VAL A 14 6.92 18.69 26.73
CA VAL A 14 6.63 18.01 27.99
C VAL A 14 5.95 19.02 28.93
N GLY A 15 4.62 18.98 28.96
CA GLY A 15 3.82 19.72 29.95
C GLY A 15 3.49 18.84 31.14
N VAL A 16 4.11 19.10 32.29
CA VAL A 16 3.74 18.54 33.59
C VAL A 16 2.66 19.41 34.21
N ILE A 17 1.43 18.90 34.34
CA ILE A 17 0.39 19.41 35.26
C ILE A 17 -0.40 18.14 35.66
N GLY A 18 -0.47 17.72 36.92
CA GLY A 18 -0.92 18.46 38.10
C GLY A 18 -2.31 17.95 38.45
N GLY A 19 -2.40 17.17 39.53
CA GLY A 19 -3.57 16.34 39.86
C GLY A 19 -4.89 17.08 40.08
N GLY A 20 -5.98 16.35 39.83
CA GLY A 20 -7.34 16.77 40.14
C GLY A 20 -8.27 15.57 40.17
N ILE A 21 -8.65 15.17 41.39
CA ILE A 21 -9.62 14.11 41.70
C ILE A 21 -11.02 14.64 41.37
N TYR A 22 -11.85 13.86 40.66
CA TYR A 22 -13.30 14.10 40.62
C TYR A 22 -14.09 12.83 40.93
N TYR A 23 -15.08 13.04 41.79
CA TYR A 23 -15.94 12.06 42.44
C TYR A 23 -16.94 11.40 41.48
N VAL A 24 -17.25 10.14 41.80
CA VAL A 24 -18.35 9.33 41.28
C VAL A 24 -19.69 9.88 41.79
N GLN A 25 -20.71 9.90 40.94
CA GLN A 25 -22.10 9.78 41.38
C GLN A 25 -22.89 8.88 40.42
N SER A 26 -23.41 7.80 41.02
CA SER A 26 -24.35 6.84 40.46
C SER A 26 -25.76 7.42 40.39
N GLN A 27 -26.53 7.03 39.38
CA GLN A 27 -27.96 6.75 39.56
C GLN A 27 -28.37 5.55 38.71
N GLU A 28 -28.83 4.52 39.41
CA GLU A 28 -29.60 3.40 38.89
C GLU A 28 -31.01 3.88 38.52
N THR A 29 -31.59 3.30 37.47
CA THR A 29 -33.02 2.96 37.48
C THR A 29 -33.21 1.64 36.74
N SER A 30 -33.74 0.67 37.48
CA SER A 30 -34.18 -0.62 36.99
C SER A 30 -35.61 -0.55 36.49
N THR A 31 -35.96 -1.38 35.52
CA THR A 31 -37.28 -2.03 35.45
C THR A 31 -37.17 -3.26 34.58
N SER A 32 -37.30 -4.41 35.23
CA SER A 32 -37.47 -5.74 34.63
C SER A 32 -38.92 -5.99 34.29
N GLN A 33 -39.21 -6.68 33.19
CA GLN A 33 -40.29 -7.67 33.14
C GLN A 33 -39.91 -8.77 32.15
N SER A 34 -39.93 -10.01 32.65
CA SER A 34 -39.73 -11.26 31.92
C SER A 34 -41.09 -11.90 31.61
N ALA A 35 -41.16 -12.63 30.50
CA ALA A 35 -42.05 -13.78 30.35
C ALA A 35 -41.46 -14.76 29.33
N THR A 36 -41.16 -15.96 29.82
CA THR A 36 -40.89 -17.25 29.15
C THR A 36 -42.19 -17.80 28.53
N SER A 37 -42.32 -18.78 27.63
CA SER A 37 -41.57 -19.95 27.12
C SER A 37 -42.44 -20.57 25.97
N ASP A 38 -41.94 -20.88 24.76
CA ASP A 38 -41.49 -22.22 24.27
C ASP A 38 -42.63 -23.04 23.57
N PRO A 39 -42.44 -24.16 22.81
CA PRO A 39 -41.42 -24.60 21.85
C PRO A 39 -42.00 -25.06 20.48
N GLY A 40 -41.12 -25.38 19.51
CA GLY A 40 -41.32 -26.55 18.62
C GLY A 40 -41.28 -26.35 17.11
N SER A 41 -40.19 -26.81 16.45
CA SER A 41 -40.23 -27.74 15.30
C SER A 41 -38.82 -27.98 14.75
N THR A 42 -38.40 -29.23 14.77
CA THR A 42 -37.11 -29.80 14.34
C THR A 42 -37.12 -30.24 12.88
N SER A 43 -35.97 -30.17 12.18
CA SER A 43 -35.30 -31.20 11.32
C SER A 43 -34.31 -30.54 10.32
N PRO A 44 -33.35 -31.28 9.72
CA PRO A 44 -32.03 -31.69 10.21
C PRO A 44 -30.86 -31.02 9.40
N PRO A 45 -29.57 -31.22 9.78
CA PRO A 45 -28.45 -30.56 9.12
C PRO A 45 -28.01 -31.29 7.85
N SER A 46 -27.73 -30.54 6.78
CA SER A 46 -27.03 -31.03 5.59
C SER A 46 -25.61 -30.48 5.57
N ASP A 47 -24.67 -31.34 5.95
CA ASP A 47 -23.27 -31.26 5.55
C ASP A 47 -23.19 -31.50 4.01
N PRO A 48 -22.35 -30.76 3.29
CA PRO A 48 -21.23 -31.48 2.69
C PRO A 48 -19.92 -30.68 2.72
N GLY A 49 -18.92 -31.26 3.38
CA GLY A 49 -17.79 -31.86 2.68
C GLY A 49 -16.72 -30.89 2.19
N GLU A 50 -15.56 -30.96 2.86
CA GLU A 50 -14.25 -30.69 2.26
C GLU A 50 -14.15 -31.31 0.85
N ALA A 51 -13.84 -30.47 -0.12
CA ALA A 51 -13.08 -30.86 -1.31
C ALA A 51 -12.23 -29.67 -1.74
N ASP A 52 -10.99 -29.72 -1.28
CA ASP A 52 -9.82 -29.10 -1.87
C ASP A 52 -9.81 -29.36 -3.40
N SER A 53 -9.88 -28.30 -4.20
CA SER A 53 -9.30 -28.30 -5.54
C SER A 53 -9.01 -26.87 -5.95
N THR A 54 -7.73 -26.53 -5.92
CA THR A 54 -7.12 -25.47 -6.71
C THR A 54 -7.44 -25.71 -8.18
N THR A 55 -8.52 -25.12 -8.66
CA THR A 55 -8.70 -24.91 -10.10
C THR A 55 -7.76 -23.79 -10.49
N SER A 56 -6.52 -24.16 -10.85
CA SER A 56 -5.81 -23.33 -11.82
C SER A 56 -6.69 -23.25 -13.06
N ASN A 57 -7.03 -22.03 -13.49
CA ASN A 57 -7.88 -21.78 -14.65
C ASN A 57 -7.24 -22.38 -15.91
N ALA A 58 -7.55 -23.65 -16.19
CA ALA A 58 -7.09 -24.36 -17.38
C ALA A 58 -7.55 -23.66 -18.68
N ASP A 59 -8.64 -22.88 -18.62
CA ASP A 59 -9.15 -22.12 -19.77
C ASP A 59 -8.26 -20.92 -20.15
N ASP A 60 -7.55 -20.31 -19.21
CA ASP A 60 -6.68 -19.17 -19.49
C ASP A 60 -5.33 -19.62 -20.06
N ALA A 61 -4.86 -20.81 -19.67
CA ALA A 61 -3.68 -21.46 -20.25
C ALA A 61 -3.85 -21.77 -21.76
N LEU A 62 -5.09 -21.95 -22.22
CA LEU A 62 -5.43 -22.25 -23.63
C LEU A 62 -5.58 -21.00 -24.51
N GLN A 63 -5.73 -19.81 -23.93
CA GLN A 63 -5.79 -18.59 -24.73
C GLN A 63 -4.40 -18.21 -25.25
N PRO A 64 -4.31 -17.75 -26.53
CA PRO A 64 -3.10 -17.15 -27.05
C PRO A 64 -2.57 -16.05 -26.10
N PRO A 65 -1.25 -15.91 -25.90
CA PRO A 65 -0.67 -14.92 -24.98
C PRO A 65 -1.07 -13.46 -25.25
N ASP A 66 -1.54 -13.15 -26.46
CA ASP A 66 -2.06 -11.85 -26.88
C ASP A 66 -3.55 -11.62 -26.58
N GLN A 67 -4.25 -12.64 -26.07
CA GLN A 67 -5.65 -12.57 -25.66
C GLN A 67 -5.85 -12.53 -24.15
N ARG A 68 -4.86 -12.96 -23.37
CA ARG A 68 -4.89 -12.87 -21.90
C ARG A 68 -4.90 -11.43 -21.41
N TYR A 69 -5.57 -11.21 -20.29
CA TYR A 69 -5.50 -9.96 -19.57
C TYR A 69 -4.10 -9.72 -19.01
N TRP A 70 -3.72 -8.46 -18.83
CA TRP A 70 -2.53 -8.10 -18.05
C TRP A 70 -2.70 -8.48 -16.57
N SER A 71 -3.91 -8.34 -16.04
CA SER A 71 -4.29 -8.75 -14.70
C SER A 71 -5.62 -9.47 -14.77
N ASP A 72 -5.60 -10.80 -14.60
CA ASP A 72 -6.80 -11.63 -14.64
C ASP A 72 -7.67 -11.37 -13.38
N PRO A 73 -8.95 -11.00 -13.53
CA PRO A 73 -9.88 -10.82 -12.41
C PRO A 73 -9.95 -12.00 -11.43
N ALA A 74 -9.68 -13.23 -11.87
CA ALA A 74 -9.68 -14.39 -10.97
C ALA A 74 -8.61 -14.31 -9.87
N TRP A 75 -7.57 -13.49 -10.07
CA TRP A 75 -6.46 -13.31 -9.13
C TRP A 75 -6.63 -12.10 -8.21
N VAL A 76 -7.79 -11.42 -8.23
CA VAL A 76 -8.07 -10.36 -7.25
C VAL A 76 -8.09 -10.96 -5.84
N GLY A 77 -7.39 -10.29 -4.92
CA GLY A 77 -7.19 -10.77 -3.55
C GLY A 77 -6.19 -11.94 -3.40
N GLN A 78 -5.66 -12.47 -4.51
CA GLN A 78 -4.64 -13.53 -4.50
C GLN A 78 -3.24 -12.93 -4.69
N PRO A 79 -2.17 -13.59 -4.21
CA PRO A 79 -0.81 -13.19 -4.57
C PRO A 79 -0.58 -13.32 -6.07
N TYR A 80 0.55 -12.79 -6.57
CA TYR A 80 1.10 -13.28 -7.83
C TYR A 80 1.14 -14.82 -7.84
N PRO A 81 0.99 -15.47 -9.02
CA PRO A 81 1.03 -16.92 -9.12
C PRO A 81 2.17 -17.50 -8.28
N PRO A 82 1.86 -18.17 -7.16
CA PRO A 82 2.83 -18.39 -6.09
C PRO A 82 3.91 -19.41 -6.45
N ASP A 83 3.73 -20.14 -7.56
CA ASP A 83 4.62 -21.21 -7.99
C ASP A 83 6.04 -20.73 -8.32
N GLU A 84 6.20 -19.47 -8.74
CA GLU A 84 7.51 -18.89 -9.08
C GLU A 84 8.20 -18.27 -7.84
N VAL A 85 7.51 -17.35 -7.15
CA VAL A 85 8.04 -16.64 -5.97
C VAL A 85 6.97 -16.52 -4.88
N PRO A 86 6.86 -17.51 -3.98
CA PRO A 86 5.85 -17.50 -2.93
C PRO A 86 6.10 -16.36 -1.92
N GLY A 87 5.13 -15.45 -1.75
CA GLY A 87 5.15 -14.43 -0.71
C GLY A 87 4.49 -13.12 -1.09
N LEU A 88 4.78 -12.08 -0.31
CA LEU A 88 4.39 -10.70 -0.55
C LEU A 88 5.55 -9.94 -1.21
N ILE A 89 5.55 -9.88 -2.54
CA ILE A 89 6.70 -9.46 -3.35
C ILE A 89 6.62 -8.03 -3.89
N THR A 90 5.52 -7.32 -3.68
CA THR A 90 5.32 -5.92 -4.06
C THR A 90 4.34 -5.29 -3.08
N PHE A 91 4.20 -3.96 -3.08
CA PHE A 91 3.20 -3.29 -2.25
C PHE A 91 1.80 -3.85 -2.52
N ARG A 92 1.13 -4.33 -1.47
CA ARG A 92 -0.18 -5.00 -1.56
C ARG A 92 -0.23 -6.21 -2.52
N GLY A 93 0.93 -6.80 -2.79
CA GLY A 93 1.13 -8.19 -3.17
C GLY A 93 0.64 -8.67 -4.53
N ASN A 94 -0.15 -7.88 -5.26
CA ASN A 94 -0.68 -8.26 -6.55
C ASN A 94 -1.02 -7.01 -7.41
N PRO A 95 -1.31 -7.18 -8.71
CA PRO A 95 -1.62 -6.06 -9.61
C PRO A 95 -2.82 -5.20 -9.20
N THR A 96 -3.80 -5.74 -8.48
CA THR A 96 -4.97 -4.99 -8.01
C THR A 96 -4.79 -4.36 -6.63
N ARG A 97 -3.62 -4.57 -6.01
CA ARG A 97 -3.24 -4.04 -4.69
C ARG A 97 -4.18 -4.50 -3.56
N THR A 98 -4.56 -5.77 -3.59
CA THR A 98 -5.57 -6.38 -2.70
C THR A 98 -5.07 -7.62 -1.94
N PHE A 99 -3.78 -7.94 -2.00
CA PHE A 99 -3.19 -9.05 -1.24
C PHE A 99 -2.32 -8.51 -0.10
N TYR A 100 -2.45 -9.08 1.08
CA TYR A 100 -1.87 -8.50 2.31
C TYR A 100 -0.75 -9.34 2.94
N GLY A 101 -0.46 -10.50 2.36
CA GLY A 101 0.44 -11.50 2.93
C GLY A 101 -0.29 -12.75 3.40
N GLN A 102 0.45 -13.65 4.06
CA GLN A 102 -0.05 -14.97 4.47
C GLN A 102 0.12 -15.18 5.96
N GLY A 103 -0.93 -15.74 6.56
CA GLY A 103 -0.99 -16.06 7.97
C GLY A 103 -0.04 -17.18 8.44
N PRO A 104 -0.21 -17.64 9.69
CA PRO A 104 -1.18 -17.12 10.66
C PRO A 104 -0.78 -15.74 11.21
N VAL A 105 -1.74 -14.85 11.47
CA VAL A 105 -1.52 -13.67 12.34
C VAL A 105 -1.60 -14.11 13.81
N PRO A 106 -0.66 -13.69 14.70
CA PRO A 106 -0.75 -13.96 16.13
C PRO A 106 -2.09 -13.49 16.72
N GLN A 107 -2.76 -14.37 17.47
CA GLN A 107 -4.04 -14.08 18.13
C GLN A 107 -3.87 -13.50 19.54
N GLN A 108 -2.70 -13.69 20.15
CA GLN A 108 -2.32 -13.14 21.44
C GLN A 108 -1.22 -12.09 21.26
N THR A 109 -1.01 -11.25 22.28
CA THR A 109 0.02 -10.21 22.25
C THR A 109 1.39 -10.80 21.87
N PRO A 110 1.95 -10.43 20.72
CA PRO A 110 3.19 -11.00 20.24
C PRO A 110 4.41 -10.45 20.99
N VAL A 111 5.53 -11.16 20.83
CA VAL A 111 6.85 -10.70 21.24
C VAL A 111 7.57 -10.04 20.07
N ILE A 112 8.54 -9.17 20.36
CA ILE A 112 9.49 -8.74 19.34
C ILE A 112 10.44 -9.92 19.14
N ASP A 113 10.30 -10.64 18.03
CA ASP A 113 11.18 -11.75 17.65
C ASP A 113 12.59 -11.20 17.37
N TRP A 114 12.64 -10.14 16.55
CA TRP A 114 13.87 -9.40 16.29
C TRP A 114 13.60 -7.97 15.83
N SER A 115 14.62 -7.12 15.93
CA SER A 115 14.64 -5.76 15.38
C SER A 115 15.94 -5.52 14.61
N TYR A 116 15.85 -4.81 13.49
CA TYR A 116 16.98 -4.41 12.65
C TYR A 116 16.97 -2.89 12.42
N PRO A 117 18.13 -2.21 12.43
CA PRO A 117 19.41 -2.67 12.94
C PRO A 117 19.32 -2.86 14.46
N LYS A 118 20.21 -3.68 15.06
CA LYS A 118 20.17 -3.91 16.52
C LYS A 118 20.52 -2.64 17.31
N ASN A 119 21.60 -1.94 16.92
CA ASN A 119 22.22 -0.89 17.75
C ASN A 119 22.06 0.53 17.20
N SER A 120 21.71 0.72 15.93
CA SER A 120 21.57 2.03 15.27
C SER A 120 20.18 2.21 14.66
N GLY A 121 19.84 3.44 14.29
CA GLY A 121 18.66 3.74 13.47
C GLY A 121 19.04 3.78 11.99
N MET A 122 18.13 3.40 11.11
CA MET A 122 18.24 3.64 9.67
C MET A 122 17.88 5.09 9.37
N CYS A 123 18.81 6.01 9.56
CA CYS A 123 18.55 7.45 9.40
C CYS A 123 19.40 8.10 8.32
N GLY A 124 18.82 9.09 7.65
CA GLY A 124 19.46 9.91 6.62
C GLY A 124 18.83 11.30 6.55
N THR A 125 19.57 12.24 5.98
CA THR A 125 19.14 13.63 5.83
C THR A 125 18.72 13.87 4.39
N SER A 126 17.49 14.35 4.20
CA SER A 126 16.92 14.61 2.89
C SER A 126 16.19 15.96 2.90
N ASP A 127 16.19 16.65 1.77
CA ASP A 127 15.57 17.97 1.61
C ASP A 127 14.29 17.83 0.78
N ASP A 128 13.17 18.32 1.31
CA ASP A 128 11.85 18.32 0.67
C ASP A 128 11.50 19.69 0.06
N GLY A 129 12.49 20.57 -0.06
CA GLY A 129 12.35 21.96 -0.50
C GLY A 129 12.09 22.95 0.65
N SER A 130 11.83 22.47 1.87
CA SER A 130 11.76 23.30 3.10
C SER A 130 13.09 23.36 3.86
N GLY A 131 14.09 22.59 3.42
CA GLY A 131 15.39 22.45 4.03
C GLY A 131 15.68 21.00 4.46
N PRO A 132 16.94 20.71 4.83
CA PRO A 132 17.34 19.35 5.19
C PRO A 132 16.69 18.90 6.51
N SER A 133 15.99 17.78 6.46
CA SER A 133 15.40 17.09 7.62
C SER A 133 15.99 15.70 7.77
N THR A 134 16.16 15.23 9.01
CA THR A 134 16.57 13.84 9.28
C THR A 134 15.36 12.95 9.38
N TRP A 135 15.36 11.91 8.55
CA TRP A 135 14.31 10.90 8.47
C TRP A 135 14.89 9.56 8.94
N CYS A 136 14.14 8.84 9.77
CA CYS A 136 14.59 7.57 10.34
C CYS A 136 13.58 6.45 10.06
N GLY A 137 14.07 5.25 9.74
CA GLY A 137 13.30 4.03 9.58
C GLY A 137 12.87 3.80 8.15
N THR A 138 11.61 3.38 8.01
CA THR A 138 10.89 3.26 6.76
C THR A 138 9.62 4.08 6.91
N GLY A 139 9.17 4.79 5.88
CA GLY A 139 7.89 5.49 5.96
C GLY A 139 6.88 4.97 4.97
N TRP A 140 6.05 5.86 4.46
CA TRP A 140 4.96 5.51 3.56
C TRP A 140 5.45 5.34 2.11
N THR A 141 5.09 4.29 1.37
CA THR A 141 4.34 3.09 1.79
C THR A 141 5.19 2.08 2.58
N GLY A 142 6.50 2.04 2.30
CA GLY A 142 7.56 1.30 3.03
C GLY A 142 7.26 -0.13 3.47
N GLN A 143 6.37 -0.84 2.75
CA GLN A 143 6.09 -2.24 3.02
C GLN A 143 7.32 -3.08 2.65
N PRO A 144 7.82 -3.94 3.55
CA PRO A 144 8.89 -4.84 3.18
C PRO A 144 8.34 -5.97 2.29
N SER A 145 9.09 -6.34 1.26
CA SER A 145 8.83 -7.56 0.50
C SER A 145 9.34 -8.78 1.29
N VAL A 146 8.48 -9.78 1.49
CA VAL A 146 8.80 -11.02 2.21
C VAL A 146 8.40 -12.24 1.37
N PHE A 147 9.37 -13.12 1.08
CA PHE A 147 9.16 -14.19 0.11
C PHE A 147 10.12 -15.37 0.30
N GLU A 148 9.77 -16.53 -0.24
CA GLU A 148 10.59 -17.73 -0.23
C GLU A 148 11.43 -17.82 -1.50
N ARG A 149 12.73 -18.08 -1.35
CA ARG A 149 13.63 -18.37 -2.46
C ARG A 149 14.81 -19.20 -1.99
N GLU A 150 15.12 -20.27 -2.72
CA GLU A 150 16.30 -21.11 -2.48
C GLU A 150 16.40 -21.60 -1.02
N GLY A 151 15.26 -22.00 -0.44
CA GLY A 151 15.17 -22.51 0.93
C GLY A 151 15.33 -21.45 2.02
N LYS A 152 15.25 -20.16 1.69
CA LYS A 152 15.32 -19.05 2.65
C LYS A 152 14.07 -18.18 2.52
N THR A 153 13.60 -17.68 3.66
CA THR A 153 12.64 -16.59 3.73
C THR A 153 13.41 -15.27 3.68
N TRP A 154 13.30 -14.56 2.57
CA TRP A 154 13.92 -13.26 2.34
C TRP A 154 13.01 -12.13 2.85
N LEU A 155 13.64 -11.07 3.33
CA LEU A 155 13.00 -9.79 3.62
C LEU A 155 13.82 -8.68 2.96
N ILE A 156 13.23 -7.97 2.01
CA ILE A 156 13.89 -6.88 1.28
C ILE A 156 13.07 -5.61 1.43
N PHE A 157 13.72 -4.50 1.78
CA PHE A 157 13.06 -3.21 1.96
C PHE A 157 14.01 -2.03 1.76
N GLY A 158 13.48 -0.92 1.28
CA GLY A 158 14.14 0.37 1.28
C GLY A 158 13.95 1.10 2.60
N ALA A 159 14.89 1.97 2.97
CA ALA A 159 14.85 2.73 4.20
C ALA A 159 15.47 4.13 4.05
N TYR A 160 15.27 4.95 5.07
CA TYR A 160 15.73 6.33 5.12
C TYR A 160 17.23 6.50 5.40
N ASP A 161 18.00 5.41 5.58
CA ASP A 161 19.47 5.46 5.58
C ASP A 161 20.09 5.32 4.18
N TYR A 162 19.30 5.60 3.14
CA TYR A 162 19.65 5.44 1.72
C TYR A 162 19.92 3.97 1.36
N GLY A 163 19.35 3.04 2.12
CA GLY A 163 19.67 1.61 2.05
C GLY A 163 18.51 0.78 1.53
N ILE A 164 18.80 -0.11 0.58
CA ILE A 164 17.99 -1.32 0.33
C ILE A 164 18.66 -2.47 1.07
N HIS A 165 17.95 -3.02 2.04
CA HIS A 165 18.44 -4.04 2.96
C HIS A 165 17.95 -5.42 2.56
N PHE A 166 18.78 -6.44 2.75
CA PHE A 166 18.51 -7.82 2.38
C PHE A 166 18.69 -8.70 3.61
N LEU A 167 17.60 -9.14 4.25
CA LEU A 167 17.64 -9.88 5.50
C LEU A 167 17.02 -11.27 5.34
N ASN A 168 17.39 -12.17 6.25
CA ASN A 168 16.65 -13.39 6.51
C ASN A 168 15.47 -13.04 7.42
N ALA A 169 14.26 -13.19 6.91
CA ALA A 169 13.04 -12.78 7.60
C ALA A 169 12.81 -13.54 8.92
N ARG A 170 13.40 -14.74 9.09
CA ARG A 170 13.21 -15.55 10.29
C ARG A 170 14.02 -15.06 11.48
N ASN A 171 15.14 -14.35 11.27
CA ASN A 171 16.05 -13.99 12.35
C ASN A 171 16.67 -12.58 12.24
N GLY A 172 16.29 -11.80 11.23
CA GLY A 172 16.75 -10.43 11.02
C GLY A 172 18.23 -10.31 10.63
N LYS A 173 18.92 -11.43 10.37
CA LYS A 173 20.33 -11.39 9.95
C LYS A 173 20.43 -11.01 8.48
N GLN A 174 21.40 -10.16 8.19
CA GLN A 174 21.68 -9.72 6.84
C GLN A 174 22.14 -10.89 5.95
N LEU A 175 21.51 -11.03 4.79
CA LEU A 175 21.83 -12.03 3.76
C LEU A 175 22.83 -11.49 2.73
N LEU A 176 22.72 -10.21 2.38
CA LEU A 176 23.61 -9.52 1.45
C LEU A 176 23.97 -8.12 1.98
N PRO A 177 25.12 -7.55 1.58
CA PRO A 177 25.43 -6.13 1.81
C PRO A 177 24.29 -5.20 1.41
N THR A 178 24.07 -4.14 2.17
CA THR A 178 23.08 -3.11 1.85
C THR A 178 23.45 -2.44 0.53
N PHE A 179 22.49 -2.32 -0.37
CA PHE A 179 22.66 -1.50 -1.58
C PHE A 179 22.39 -0.04 -1.21
N LYS A 180 23.30 0.88 -1.58
CA LYS A 180 23.17 2.30 -1.23
C LYS A 180 22.69 3.15 -2.42
N THR A 181 21.69 3.97 -2.17
CA THR A 181 21.22 5.06 -3.04
C THR A 181 21.87 6.38 -2.61
N GLY A 182 21.62 7.45 -3.37
CA GLY A 182 22.10 8.81 -3.06
C GLY A 182 21.24 9.58 -2.05
N ASP A 183 20.02 9.12 -1.79
CA ASP A 183 19.03 9.74 -0.91
C ASP A 183 18.03 8.68 -0.41
N ILE A 184 17.08 9.08 0.42
CA ILE A 184 16.13 8.22 1.13
C ILE A 184 15.20 7.46 0.19
N ILE A 185 14.69 6.34 0.71
CA ILE A 185 13.71 5.49 0.02
C ILE A 185 12.41 5.52 0.81
N LYS A 186 11.35 6.10 0.23
CA LYS A 186 9.98 6.15 0.80
C LYS A 186 9.19 4.89 0.40
N GLY A 187 9.23 4.56 -0.88
CA GLY A 187 8.45 3.49 -1.50
C GLY A 187 8.81 2.06 -1.09
N SER A 188 7.89 1.15 -1.38
CA SER A 188 8.08 -0.29 -1.21
C SER A 188 8.83 -0.89 -2.39
N VAL A 189 9.77 -1.78 -2.13
CA VAL A 189 10.47 -2.52 -3.20
C VAL A 189 9.55 -3.56 -3.84
N THR A 190 9.83 -3.92 -5.09
CA THR A 190 9.23 -5.06 -5.78
C THR A 190 10.28 -6.10 -6.12
N VAL A 191 10.01 -7.35 -5.82
CA VAL A 191 10.79 -8.52 -6.24
C VAL A 191 10.17 -9.06 -7.52
N ASP A 192 11.00 -9.50 -8.45
CA ASP A 192 10.53 -10.01 -9.73
C ASP A 192 9.57 -11.20 -9.56
N PRO A 193 8.34 -11.12 -10.10
CA PRO A 193 7.35 -12.17 -9.93
C PRO A 193 7.66 -13.43 -10.74
N ASP A 194 8.51 -13.35 -11.77
CA ASP A 194 8.84 -14.47 -12.67
C ASP A 194 10.13 -15.18 -12.25
N GLY A 195 10.51 -15.09 -10.96
CA GLY A 195 11.64 -15.83 -10.39
C GLY A 195 13.03 -15.28 -10.70
N TYR A 196 13.15 -14.19 -11.47
CA TYR A 196 14.45 -13.53 -11.64
C TYR A 196 14.94 -12.96 -10.30
N PRO A 197 16.23 -13.09 -9.95
CA PRO A 197 16.79 -12.51 -8.73
C PRO A 197 17.00 -10.98 -8.89
N LEU A 198 15.90 -10.27 -9.15
CA LEU A 198 15.84 -8.83 -9.36
C LEU A 198 14.93 -8.15 -8.34
N VAL A 199 15.36 -6.97 -7.90
CA VAL A 199 14.60 -6.01 -7.09
C VAL A 199 14.46 -4.71 -7.87
N TYR A 200 13.26 -4.15 -7.83
CA TYR A 200 12.89 -2.87 -8.43
C TYR A 200 12.59 -1.87 -7.32
N SER A 201 13.20 -0.70 -7.39
CA SER A 201 13.00 0.35 -6.38
C SER A 201 13.32 1.73 -6.93
N GLY A 202 12.49 2.69 -6.55
CA GLY A 202 12.77 4.12 -6.61
C GLY A 202 13.53 4.64 -5.40
N SER A 203 14.02 5.88 -5.47
CA SER A 203 14.47 6.67 -4.32
C SER A 203 14.50 8.16 -4.65
N ARG A 204 14.62 9.00 -3.62
CA ARG A 204 14.70 10.48 -3.74
C ARG A 204 16.00 11.01 -4.36
N ASP A 205 16.90 10.12 -4.76
CA ASP A 205 18.07 10.50 -5.57
C ASP A 205 17.75 10.61 -7.07
N ASN A 206 16.46 10.62 -7.39
CA ASN A 206 15.87 10.80 -8.70
C ASN A 206 15.97 9.60 -9.63
N TYR A 207 16.33 8.41 -9.12
CA TYR A 207 16.47 7.21 -9.94
C TYR A 207 15.53 6.07 -9.53
N LEU A 208 14.82 5.54 -10.53
CA LEU A 208 14.26 4.20 -10.54
C LEU A 208 15.33 3.19 -10.94
N ARG A 209 15.42 2.03 -10.29
CA ARG A 209 16.49 1.04 -10.49
C ARG A 209 15.99 -0.38 -10.73
N VAL A 210 16.83 -1.14 -11.44
CA VAL A 210 16.81 -2.61 -11.49
C VAL A 210 18.09 -3.12 -10.84
N ILE A 211 17.95 -3.89 -9.77
CA ILE A 211 19.05 -4.36 -8.94
C ILE A 211 19.04 -5.89 -8.91
N ALA A 212 20.14 -6.52 -9.30
CA ALA A 212 20.31 -7.96 -9.14
C ALA A 212 20.79 -8.32 -7.75
N PHE A 213 20.30 -9.43 -7.21
CA PHE A 213 20.73 -10.00 -5.92
C PHE A 213 21.18 -11.47 -6.05
N ASP A 214 21.68 -11.83 -7.24
CA ASP A 214 22.08 -13.18 -7.67
C ASP A 214 23.53 -13.57 -7.34
N GLY A 215 24.20 -12.82 -6.47
CA GLY A 215 25.60 -13.00 -6.15
C GLY A 215 25.92 -12.61 -4.70
N SER A 216 27.20 -12.39 -4.40
CA SER A 216 27.64 -12.04 -3.04
C SER A 216 27.29 -10.61 -2.61
N SER A 217 26.98 -9.74 -3.57
CA SER A 217 26.59 -8.35 -3.36
C SER A 217 25.55 -7.93 -4.39
N PRO A 218 24.61 -7.04 -4.02
CA PRO A 218 23.66 -6.50 -4.98
C PRO A 218 24.35 -5.67 -6.06
N ARG A 219 23.82 -5.69 -7.29
CA ARG A 219 24.40 -4.99 -8.45
C ARG A 219 23.33 -4.18 -9.16
N GLU A 220 23.55 -2.87 -9.31
CA GLU A 220 22.73 -2.03 -10.18
C GLU A 220 22.94 -2.49 -11.63
N LEU A 221 21.88 -2.98 -12.28
CA LEU A 221 21.93 -3.37 -13.69
C LEU A 221 21.48 -2.25 -14.62
N TRP A 222 20.59 -1.40 -14.13
CA TRP A 222 19.99 -0.31 -14.89
C TRP A 222 19.35 0.71 -13.94
N LYS A 223 19.24 1.94 -14.41
CA LYS A 223 18.46 2.99 -13.77
C LYS A 223 17.87 3.96 -14.79
N LEU A 224 16.81 4.67 -14.40
CA LEU A 224 16.18 5.77 -15.15
C LEU A 224 16.12 6.99 -14.26
N ASN A 225 16.66 8.12 -14.73
CA ASN A 225 16.52 9.38 -14.01
C ASN A 225 15.13 9.98 -14.28
N ALA A 226 14.52 10.59 -13.28
CA ALA A 226 13.25 11.30 -13.43
C ALA A 226 13.31 12.44 -14.46
N ARG A 227 14.51 12.95 -14.77
CA ARG A 227 14.76 14.00 -15.79
C ARG A 227 15.07 13.46 -17.19
N ASP A 228 15.18 12.14 -17.38
CA ASP A 228 15.45 11.53 -18.70
C ASP A 228 14.20 11.51 -19.61
N VAL A 229 13.06 11.97 -19.09
CA VAL A 229 11.78 12.09 -19.79
C VAL A 229 11.30 13.53 -19.73
N SER A 230 10.50 13.93 -20.71
CA SER A 230 10.03 15.31 -20.85
C SER A 230 8.69 15.36 -21.59
N PRO A 231 7.80 16.33 -21.26
CA PRO A 231 7.92 17.33 -20.19
C PRO A 231 7.72 16.74 -18.79
N THR A 232 8.21 17.43 -17.77
CA THR A 232 7.98 17.15 -16.34
C THR A 232 7.40 18.41 -15.66
N GLN A 233 6.74 18.26 -14.50
CA GLN A 233 6.22 19.40 -13.73
C GLN A 233 6.79 19.46 -12.31
N TRP A 234 6.49 18.46 -11.48
CA TRP A 234 6.82 18.42 -10.06
C TRP A 234 6.54 17.03 -9.51
N ASN A 235 7.40 16.39 -8.71
CA ASN A 235 8.80 16.59 -8.33
C ASN A 235 9.78 15.74 -9.17
N ASP A 236 10.81 15.10 -8.61
CA ASP A 236 11.74 14.19 -9.31
C ASP A 236 12.06 12.90 -8.53
N ASP A 237 11.32 12.66 -7.45
CA ASP A 237 11.38 11.48 -6.59
C ASP A 237 10.68 10.25 -7.20
N TRP A 238 10.83 9.10 -6.55
CA TRP A 238 10.23 7.82 -6.95
C TRP A 238 9.72 7.05 -5.73
N ASP A 239 8.44 7.25 -5.43
CA ASP A 239 7.80 6.83 -4.19
C ASP A 239 6.86 5.63 -4.32
N GLY A 240 6.37 5.41 -5.55
CA GLY A 240 5.58 4.26 -5.88
C GLY A 240 6.33 2.94 -5.67
N SER A 241 5.56 1.85 -5.62
CA SER A 241 6.11 0.50 -5.72
C SER A 241 5.98 0.03 -7.17
N PRO A 242 7.09 -0.21 -7.88
CA PRO A 242 7.07 -0.66 -9.27
C PRO A 242 6.22 -1.90 -9.44
N LEU A 243 5.32 -1.93 -10.42
CA LEU A 243 4.56 -3.14 -10.74
C LEU A 243 5.21 -3.87 -11.90
N VAL A 244 5.44 -5.17 -11.77
CA VAL A 244 6.01 -5.99 -12.85
C VAL A 244 4.99 -7.05 -13.27
N ILE A 245 4.71 -7.14 -14.57
CA ILE A 245 3.85 -8.17 -15.15
C ILE A 245 4.49 -8.60 -16.46
N ASP A 246 4.76 -9.89 -16.59
CA ASP A 246 5.66 -10.42 -17.62
C ASP A 246 6.95 -9.58 -17.64
N ASP A 247 7.46 -9.26 -18.83
CA ASP A 247 8.69 -8.49 -19.04
C ASP A 247 8.49 -6.96 -19.05
N TYR A 248 7.44 -6.46 -18.38
CA TYR A 248 7.10 -5.03 -18.33
C TYR A 248 7.03 -4.54 -16.89
N LEU A 249 7.66 -3.39 -16.65
CA LEU A 249 7.59 -2.62 -15.42
C LEU A 249 6.73 -1.39 -15.65
N PHE A 250 5.82 -1.11 -14.72
CA PHE A 250 4.92 0.05 -14.69
C PHE A 250 5.21 0.86 -13.43
N GLU A 251 5.51 2.15 -13.60
CA GLU A 251 5.82 3.00 -12.44
C GLU A 251 5.49 4.46 -12.69
N GLY A 252 4.77 5.07 -11.74
CA GLY A 252 4.58 6.51 -11.66
C GLY A 252 5.82 7.16 -11.05
N GLY A 253 6.32 8.23 -11.67
CA GLY A 253 7.35 9.07 -11.08
C GLY A 253 6.75 10.33 -10.49
N GLU A 254 7.38 10.86 -9.45
CA GLU A 254 7.01 12.18 -8.98
C GLU A 254 7.27 13.25 -10.03
N ASN A 255 8.08 13.02 -11.07
CA ASN A 255 8.16 13.87 -12.28
C ASN A 255 6.86 14.08 -13.06
N SER A 256 5.75 13.66 -12.48
CA SER A 256 4.39 13.79 -12.97
C SER A 256 4.18 12.94 -14.23
N ARG A 257 4.95 11.85 -14.38
CA ARG A 257 4.86 10.96 -15.54
C ARG A 257 4.67 9.51 -15.12
N ILE A 258 3.81 8.82 -15.85
CA ILE A 258 3.70 7.36 -15.80
C ILE A 258 4.67 6.75 -16.81
N HIS A 259 5.38 5.70 -16.43
CA HIS A 259 6.41 5.05 -17.25
C HIS A 259 6.09 3.58 -17.45
N ILE A 260 6.32 3.08 -18.66
CA ILE A 260 6.26 1.67 -18.99
C ILE A 260 7.60 1.26 -19.61
N VAL A 261 8.29 0.35 -18.93
CA VAL A 261 9.63 -0.11 -19.29
C VAL A 261 9.58 -1.59 -19.63
N LYS A 262 9.97 -1.95 -20.86
CA LYS A 262 10.21 -3.35 -21.22
C LYS A 262 11.59 -3.75 -20.72
N LEU A 263 11.67 -4.70 -19.81
CA LEU A 263 12.89 -5.02 -19.06
C LEU A 263 13.91 -5.81 -19.89
N ASN A 264 13.43 -6.66 -20.81
CA ASN A 264 14.24 -7.59 -21.61
C ASN A 264 15.16 -8.44 -20.70
N ARG A 265 14.56 -9.04 -19.67
CA ARG A 265 15.25 -9.90 -18.69
C ARG A 265 15.74 -11.18 -19.36
N LYS A 266 16.92 -11.65 -18.94
CA LYS A 266 17.49 -12.95 -19.36
C LYS A 266 18.62 -13.38 -18.45
N TYR A 267 18.98 -14.65 -18.51
CA TYR A 267 20.23 -15.16 -17.94
C TYR A 267 21.39 -15.07 -18.92
N SER A 268 22.57 -14.76 -18.40
CA SER A 268 23.83 -14.92 -19.13
C SER A 268 24.21 -16.39 -19.25
N LYS A 269 25.22 -16.69 -20.08
CA LYS A 269 25.81 -18.04 -20.14
C LYS A 269 26.42 -18.51 -18.80
N SER A 270 26.79 -17.56 -17.92
CA SER A 270 27.33 -17.85 -16.59
C SER A 270 26.25 -17.94 -15.50
N GLY A 271 24.97 -17.89 -15.86
CA GLY A 271 23.85 -17.99 -14.93
C GLY A 271 23.50 -16.68 -14.20
N GLN A 272 24.16 -15.56 -14.52
CA GLN A 272 23.85 -14.26 -13.92
C GLN A 272 22.68 -13.60 -14.63
N VAL A 273 21.77 -12.98 -13.89
CA VAL A 273 20.67 -12.20 -14.47
C VAL A 273 21.22 -10.93 -15.13
N LYS A 274 20.65 -10.62 -16.29
CA LYS A 274 20.88 -9.41 -17.07
C LYS A 274 19.55 -8.81 -17.50
N VAL A 275 19.54 -7.49 -17.66
CA VAL A 275 18.44 -6.75 -18.25
C VAL A 275 18.94 -5.89 -19.40
N SER A 276 18.04 -5.49 -20.29
CA SER A 276 18.32 -4.47 -21.31
C SER A 276 17.10 -3.56 -21.43
N PRO A 277 16.77 -2.79 -20.39
CA PRO A 277 15.50 -2.11 -20.31
C PRO A 277 15.33 -1.06 -21.40
N LYS A 278 14.11 -0.90 -21.88
CA LYS A 278 13.71 0.13 -22.84
C LYS A 278 12.45 0.80 -22.34
N LEU A 279 12.48 2.12 -22.16
CA LEU A 279 11.25 2.90 -21.99
C LEU A 279 10.45 2.78 -23.29
N VAL A 280 9.32 2.07 -23.24
CA VAL A 280 8.49 1.80 -24.41
C VAL A 280 7.32 2.76 -24.52
N TRP A 281 6.93 3.37 -23.40
CA TRP A 281 5.89 4.39 -23.36
C TRP A 281 5.95 5.18 -22.05
N ASP A 282 5.55 6.44 -22.12
CA ASP A 282 5.33 7.29 -20.96
C ASP A 282 4.27 8.35 -21.27
N ALA A 283 3.62 8.88 -20.23
CA ALA A 283 2.65 9.97 -20.39
C ALA A 283 2.63 10.92 -19.19
N ALA A 284 2.26 12.16 -19.46
CA ALA A 284 1.98 13.15 -18.44
C ALA A 284 0.77 12.73 -17.58
N SER A 285 0.87 12.94 -16.27
CA SER A 285 -0.20 12.73 -15.29
C SER A 285 -1.22 13.87 -15.29
N TRP A 286 -0.98 14.96 -16.03
CA TRP A 286 -1.85 16.14 -16.07
C TRP A 286 -2.43 16.38 -17.47
N ASP A 287 -3.53 17.13 -17.51
CA ASP A 287 -4.12 17.65 -18.75
C ASP A 287 -4.52 19.12 -18.57
N ALA A 288 -4.91 19.78 -19.67
CA ALA A 288 -5.29 21.19 -19.65
C ALA A 288 -6.47 21.48 -18.70
N GLU A 289 -7.39 20.52 -18.55
CA GLU A 289 -8.53 20.66 -17.64
C GLU A 289 -8.08 20.65 -16.18
N LEU A 290 -7.22 19.71 -15.79
CA LEU A 290 -6.61 19.67 -14.46
C LEU A 290 -5.78 20.93 -14.19
N SER A 291 -4.92 21.33 -15.12
CA SER A 291 -4.08 22.52 -14.96
C SER A 291 -4.93 23.78 -14.77
N SER A 292 -6.04 23.91 -15.49
CA SER A 292 -6.97 25.04 -15.32
C SER A 292 -7.73 24.99 -13.99
N ALA A 293 -8.08 23.79 -13.51
CA ALA A 293 -8.91 23.63 -12.31
C ALA A 293 -8.10 23.69 -11.00
N PHE A 294 -6.91 23.12 -10.98
CA PHE A 294 -6.03 23.05 -9.81
C PHE A 294 -5.10 24.26 -9.69
N GLY A 295 -4.62 24.81 -10.82
CA GLY A 295 -3.81 26.03 -10.85
C GLY A 295 -2.39 25.90 -10.27
N SER A 296 -1.90 24.67 -10.09
CA SER A 296 -0.55 24.36 -9.60
C SER A 296 0.07 23.21 -10.43
N PRO A 297 1.40 23.20 -10.64
CA PRO A 297 2.08 22.10 -11.33
C PRO A 297 2.32 20.85 -10.46
N GLN A 298 1.96 20.89 -9.17
CA GLN A 298 2.13 19.75 -8.23
C GLN A 298 1.23 18.59 -8.62
N THR A 299 1.76 17.70 -9.46
CA THR A 299 1.04 16.57 -10.07
C THR A 299 1.89 15.30 -10.01
N SER A 300 2.66 15.15 -8.92
CA SER A 300 3.47 13.96 -8.60
C SER A 300 2.60 12.71 -8.63
N ILE A 301 3.14 11.59 -9.13
CA ILE A 301 2.52 10.28 -8.91
C ILE A 301 3.30 9.59 -7.78
N GLU A 302 2.72 9.59 -6.58
CA GLU A 302 3.33 8.93 -5.40
C GLU A 302 2.67 7.58 -5.09
N ASN A 303 1.43 7.36 -5.56
CA ASN A 303 0.77 6.06 -5.47
C ASN A 303 1.45 5.00 -6.35
N SER A 304 1.32 3.75 -5.91
CA SER A 304 1.70 2.59 -6.70
C SER A 304 0.65 2.31 -7.79
N VAL A 305 1.10 1.94 -8.99
CA VAL A 305 0.20 1.61 -10.11
C VAL A 305 -0.64 0.36 -9.79
N ALA A 306 -1.91 0.37 -10.16
CA ALA A 306 -2.79 -0.81 -10.12
C ALA A 306 -3.25 -1.20 -11.54
N ILE A 307 -3.40 -2.49 -11.82
CA ILE A 307 -3.84 -3.01 -13.12
C ILE A 307 -4.97 -4.01 -12.91
N TYR A 308 -6.07 -3.82 -13.65
CA TYR A 308 -7.19 -4.76 -13.74
C TYR A 308 -7.56 -4.98 -15.20
N LYS A 309 -7.70 -6.25 -15.60
CA LYS A 309 -7.87 -6.67 -17.00
C LYS A 309 -6.75 -6.08 -17.87
N ASN A 310 -7.10 -5.12 -18.72
CA ASN A 310 -6.19 -4.46 -19.65
C ASN A 310 -6.06 -2.96 -19.38
N THR A 311 -6.43 -2.51 -18.18
CA THR A 311 -6.40 -1.09 -17.83
C THR A 311 -5.49 -0.87 -16.63
N MET A 312 -4.55 0.05 -16.81
CA MET A 312 -3.66 0.55 -15.79
C MET A 312 -4.27 1.80 -15.15
N TYR A 313 -4.29 1.86 -13.82
CA TYR A 313 -4.84 2.93 -13.01
C TYR A 313 -3.80 3.51 -12.07
N PHE A 314 -3.83 4.83 -11.91
CA PHE A 314 -3.01 5.61 -10.99
C PHE A 314 -3.69 6.96 -10.72
N ALA A 315 -3.23 7.67 -9.69
CA ALA A 315 -3.63 9.03 -9.38
C ALA A 315 -2.42 9.97 -9.28
N ASN A 316 -2.62 11.26 -9.01
CA ASN A 316 -1.54 12.20 -8.75
C ASN A 316 -1.88 13.14 -7.60
N SER A 317 -0.92 13.94 -7.14
CA SER A 317 -1.07 14.85 -6.00
C SER A 317 -1.95 16.08 -6.24
N ALA A 318 -2.46 16.25 -7.47
CA ALA A 318 -3.55 17.19 -7.77
C ALA A 318 -4.93 16.52 -7.78
N GLY A 319 -4.98 15.20 -7.56
CA GLY A 319 -6.21 14.42 -7.45
C GLY A 319 -6.72 13.81 -8.75
N LEU A 320 -5.93 13.75 -9.82
CA LEU A 320 -6.39 13.20 -11.09
C LEU A 320 -6.21 11.68 -11.13
N VAL A 321 -7.28 10.95 -10.87
CA VAL A 321 -7.39 9.50 -11.08
C VAL A 321 -7.57 9.23 -12.57
N GLN A 322 -6.75 8.32 -13.12
CA GLN A 322 -6.75 8.01 -14.55
C GLN A 322 -6.71 6.51 -14.79
N GLY A 323 -7.29 6.08 -15.90
CA GLY A 323 -7.18 4.71 -16.39
C GLY A 323 -6.73 4.70 -17.84
N TRP A 324 -5.75 3.85 -18.16
CA TRP A 324 -5.14 3.73 -19.48
C TRP A 324 -5.24 2.30 -19.99
N ASN A 325 -5.87 2.11 -21.14
CA ASN A 325 -5.96 0.81 -21.80
C ASN A 325 -4.59 0.46 -22.38
N ILE A 326 -4.02 -0.66 -21.92
CA ILE A 326 -2.71 -1.18 -22.28
C ILE A 326 -2.79 -2.49 -23.08
N LYS A 327 -3.98 -2.92 -23.53
CA LYS A 327 -4.18 -4.20 -24.24
C LYS A 327 -3.21 -4.38 -25.41
N GLY A 328 -3.01 -3.30 -26.18
CA GLY A 328 -2.21 -3.31 -27.40
C GLY A 328 -0.69 -3.17 -27.21
N LEU A 329 -0.22 -2.99 -25.98
CA LEU A 329 1.17 -2.61 -25.68
C LEU A 329 2.18 -3.68 -26.15
N LYS A 330 1.87 -4.97 -25.96
CA LYS A 330 2.73 -6.08 -26.44
C LYS A 330 2.84 -6.11 -27.96
N GLN A 331 1.86 -5.55 -28.68
CA GLN A 331 1.84 -5.43 -30.13
C GLN A 331 2.36 -4.07 -30.62
N GLY A 332 2.98 -3.26 -29.75
CA GLY A 332 3.54 -1.97 -30.09
C GLY A 332 2.50 -0.87 -30.31
N LYS A 333 1.28 -1.03 -29.80
CA LYS A 333 0.25 0.03 -29.82
C LYS A 333 0.35 0.85 -28.54
N ASP A 334 0.34 2.16 -28.70
CA ASP A 334 0.36 3.08 -27.57
C ASP A 334 -0.88 2.92 -26.67
N PRO A 335 -0.69 2.92 -25.34
CA PRO A 335 -1.78 3.03 -24.40
C PRO A 335 -2.66 4.25 -24.64
N ARG A 336 -3.95 4.13 -24.32
CA ARG A 336 -4.93 5.21 -24.45
C ARG A 336 -5.67 5.46 -23.15
N ARG A 337 -5.81 6.71 -22.74
CA ARG A 337 -6.62 7.07 -21.58
C ARG A 337 -8.08 6.76 -21.86
N VAL A 338 -8.69 5.97 -20.98
CA VAL A 338 -10.09 5.50 -21.04
C VAL A 338 -10.90 5.90 -19.81
N PHE A 339 -10.24 6.39 -18.76
CA PHE A 339 -10.89 6.82 -17.54
C PHE A 339 -10.22 8.08 -16.99
N ARG A 340 -11.04 8.98 -16.45
CA ARG A 340 -10.61 10.23 -15.82
C ARG A 340 -11.59 10.60 -14.72
N PHE A 341 -11.09 10.83 -13.51
CA PHE A 341 -11.88 11.36 -12.41
C PHE A 341 -11.01 12.28 -11.55
N TRP A 342 -11.48 13.50 -11.29
CA TRP A 342 -10.76 14.45 -10.45
C TRP A 342 -11.34 14.45 -9.04
N THR A 343 -10.53 14.08 -8.04
CA THR A 343 -10.88 14.08 -6.61
C THR A 343 -10.83 15.49 -6.03
N GLY A 344 -9.96 16.34 -6.56
CA GLY A 344 -9.78 17.73 -6.11
C GLY A 344 -8.70 17.92 -5.06
N ASP A 345 -8.08 16.88 -4.53
CA ASP A 345 -7.03 17.01 -3.51
C ASP A 345 -5.96 15.95 -3.71
N ASP A 346 -4.95 16.00 -2.85
CA ASP A 346 -3.88 15.02 -2.88
C ASP A 346 -4.43 13.58 -2.85
N THR A 347 -3.91 12.71 -3.70
CA THR A 347 -4.42 11.35 -3.93
C THR A 347 -3.24 10.40 -4.09
N ASP A 348 -2.48 10.31 -3.01
CA ASP A 348 -1.29 9.48 -2.89
C ASP A 348 -1.60 8.06 -2.41
N ALA A 349 -2.72 7.88 -1.70
CA ALA A 349 -3.22 6.55 -1.39
C ALA A 349 -3.38 5.72 -2.68
N THR A 350 -2.80 4.51 -2.66
CA THR A 350 -2.85 3.63 -3.83
C THR A 350 -4.28 3.18 -4.11
N ILE A 351 -4.64 3.15 -5.39
CA ILE A 351 -5.94 2.65 -5.84
C ILE A 351 -5.98 1.14 -5.60
N THR A 352 -7.02 0.65 -4.93
CA THR A 352 -7.31 -0.80 -4.87
C THR A 352 -8.51 -1.14 -5.76
N ILE A 353 -8.50 -2.34 -6.33
CA ILE A 353 -9.50 -2.74 -7.34
C ILE A 353 -10.14 -4.06 -6.92
N ASP A 354 -11.46 -4.12 -6.85
CA ASP A 354 -12.18 -5.37 -6.58
C ASP A 354 -12.36 -6.26 -7.83
N ALA A 355 -12.93 -7.44 -7.61
CA ALA A 355 -13.13 -8.45 -8.65
C ALA A 355 -14.08 -7.98 -9.77
N ASP A 356 -14.95 -7.02 -9.48
CA ASP A 356 -15.88 -6.43 -10.45
C ASP A 356 -15.26 -5.25 -11.22
N GLY A 357 -14.07 -4.80 -10.82
CA GLY A 357 -13.33 -3.72 -11.44
C GLY A 357 -13.67 -2.34 -10.89
N PHE A 358 -14.35 -2.23 -9.75
CA PHE A 358 -14.53 -0.94 -9.07
C PHE A 358 -13.22 -0.48 -8.43
N LEU A 359 -12.98 0.82 -8.49
CA LEU A 359 -11.80 1.45 -7.89
C LEU A 359 -12.16 2.00 -6.51
N TYR A 360 -11.29 1.78 -5.53
CA TYR A 360 -11.38 2.39 -4.21
C TYR A 360 -10.24 3.40 -4.07
N VAL A 361 -10.61 4.67 -3.95
CA VAL A 361 -9.68 5.80 -3.99
C VAL A 361 -9.77 6.58 -2.68
N GLY A 362 -8.65 6.60 -1.95
CA GLY A 362 -8.42 7.50 -0.82
C GLY A 362 -7.82 8.81 -1.33
N SER A 363 -8.28 9.93 -0.81
CA SER A 363 -7.75 11.26 -1.09
C SER A 363 -7.68 12.03 0.22
N GLU A 364 -6.66 12.86 0.32
CA GLU A 364 -6.44 13.72 1.45
C GLU A 364 -7.45 14.87 1.47
N TYR A 365 -7.41 15.64 2.56
CA TYR A 365 -8.16 16.89 2.69
C TYR A 365 -7.21 17.98 3.17
N GLU A 366 -6.21 18.28 2.33
CA GLU A 366 -5.22 19.31 2.61
C GLU A 366 -5.62 20.65 2.03
N LYS A 367 -5.87 20.68 0.71
CA LYS A 367 -6.20 21.92 0.01
C LYS A 367 -7.66 22.31 0.30
N GLY A 368 -8.52 21.31 0.43
CA GLY A 368 -9.93 21.44 0.80
C GLY A 368 -10.71 22.33 -0.14
N ASN A 369 -10.48 22.18 -1.45
CA ASN A 369 -11.17 22.97 -2.46
C ASN A 369 -12.63 22.51 -2.67
N ALA A 370 -13.38 23.24 -3.48
CA ALA A 370 -14.79 22.95 -3.73
C ALA A 370 -15.01 21.52 -4.27
N ARG A 371 -14.05 21.01 -5.06
CA ARG A 371 -14.13 19.67 -5.62
C ARG A 371 -13.93 18.61 -4.54
N SER A 372 -12.89 18.70 -3.72
CA SER A 372 -12.64 17.71 -2.66
C SER A 372 -13.72 17.72 -1.57
N GLN A 373 -14.35 18.87 -1.32
CA GLN A 373 -15.56 18.96 -0.48
C GLN A 373 -16.78 18.26 -1.10
N GLN A 374 -16.94 18.36 -2.42
CA GLN A 374 -18.05 17.78 -3.17
C GLN A 374 -17.97 16.25 -3.20
N VAL A 375 -16.82 15.69 -3.59
CA VAL A 375 -16.70 14.25 -3.87
C VAL A 375 -16.35 13.40 -2.66
N GLY A 376 -15.79 13.98 -1.60
CA GLY A 376 -15.37 13.23 -0.41
C GLY A 376 -13.94 12.71 -0.50
N GLN A 377 -13.52 11.95 0.52
CA GLN A 377 -12.12 11.57 0.73
C GLN A 377 -11.91 10.07 0.53
N MET A 378 -12.91 9.23 0.81
CA MET A 378 -12.91 7.82 0.41
C MET A 378 -14.02 7.62 -0.62
N MET A 379 -13.67 7.11 -1.80
CA MET A 379 -14.59 7.00 -2.94
C MET A 379 -14.56 5.58 -3.52
N LYS A 380 -15.73 5.07 -3.91
CA LYS A 380 -15.85 3.95 -4.85
C LYS A 380 -16.22 4.48 -6.23
N LEU A 381 -15.45 4.11 -7.24
CA LEU A 381 -15.62 4.54 -8.61
C LEU A 381 -15.91 3.35 -9.53
N ASP A 382 -16.85 3.52 -10.46
CA ASP A 382 -17.18 2.60 -11.55
C ASP A 382 -16.51 3.08 -12.85
N PRO A 383 -15.36 2.52 -13.24
CA PRO A 383 -14.67 2.96 -14.44
C PRO A 383 -15.41 2.57 -15.73
N SER A 384 -16.45 1.72 -15.67
CA SER A 384 -17.30 1.43 -16.83
C SER A 384 -18.28 2.55 -17.16
N LYS A 385 -18.46 3.52 -16.25
CA LYS A 385 -19.33 4.70 -16.40
C LYS A 385 -18.52 6.00 -16.32
N PRO A 386 -17.59 6.25 -17.25
CA PRO A 386 -16.60 7.33 -17.13
C PRO A 386 -17.21 8.74 -17.02
N ASP A 387 -18.44 8.96 -17.50
CA ASP A 387 -19.12 10.25 -17.40
C ASP A 387 -19.70 10.53 -16.00
N ASN A 388 -20.00 9.49 -15.22
CA ASN A 388 -20.47 9.60 -13.85
C ASN A 388 -20.03 8.38 -13.02
N PRO A 389 -18.73 8.29 -12.68
CA PRO A 389 -18.19 7.07 -12.11
C PRO A 389 -18.38 6.97 -10.60
N LEU A 390 -18.69 8.06 -9.90
CA LEU A 390 -18.82 8.04 -8.45
C LEU A 390 -20.03 7.19 -8.01
N VAL A 391 -19.77 6.04 -7.39
CA VAL A 391 -20.80 5.14 -6.85
C VAL A 391 -21.24 5.61 -5.48
N TRP A 392 -20.28 5.80 -4.58
CA TRP A 392 -20.48 6.37 -3.26
C TRP A 392 -19.20 7.04 -2.77
N SER A 393 -19.34 7.90 -1.76
CA SER A 393 -18.20 8.45 -1.02
C SER A 393 -18.45 8.64 0.46
N VAL A 394 -17.36 8.69 1.21
CA VAL A 394 -17.32 9.05 2.64
C VAL A 394 -16.47 10.31 2.78
N LYS A 395 -16.98 11.27 3.55
CA LYS A 395 -16.32 12.55 3.83
C LYS A 395 -15.53 12.45 5.14
N ASP A 396 -14.28 12.88 5.10
CA ASP A 396 -13.48 13.16 6.30
C ASP A 396 -12.93 14.59 6.22
N GLN A 397 -13.80 15.55 6.54
CA GLN A 397 -13.56 16.98 6.31
C GLN A 397 -13.57 17.77 7.63
N SER A 398 -13.48 17.07 8.77
CA SER A 398 -13.65 17.65 10.11
C SER A 398 -12.48 18.54 10.53
N ARG A 399 -11.30 18.38 9.90
CA ARG A 399 -10.09 19.17 10.13
C ARG A 399 -9.22 19.24 8.87
N ARG A 400 -8.22 20.13 8.86
CA ARG A 400 -7.22 20.27 7.78
C ARG A 400 -5.81 20.44 8.37
N PRO A 401 -4.80 19.63 7.98
CA PRO A 401 -4.92 18.47 7.08
C PRO A 401 -5.87 17.40 7.66
N GLY A 402 -6.32 16.47 6.81
CA GLY A 402 -7.28 15.42 7.11
C GLY A 402 -7.38 14.45 5.93
N GLY A 403 -8.42 13.61 5.90
CA GLY A 403 -8.65 12.69 4.78
C GLY A 403 -7.87 11.38 4.90
N ILE A 404 -7.73 10.70 3.75
CA ILE A 404 -7.20 9.33 3.68
C ILE A 404 -5.83 9.35 3.00
N TRP A 405 -4.80 9.09 3.81
CA TRP A 405 -3.38 9.04 3.40
C TRP A 405 -2.95 7.58 3.18
N GLY A 406 -3.55 6.65 3.93
CA GLY A 406 -3.36 5.20 3.80
C GLY A 406 -4.12 4.59 2.62
N THR A 407 -3.58 3.52 2.06
CA THR A 407 -4.26 2.74 1.01
C THR A 407 -5.38 1.90 1.63
N PRO A 408 -6.64 1.96 1.16
CA PRO A 408 -7.75 1.21 1.75
C PRO A 408 -7.56 -0.32 1.59
N ALA A 409 -8.05 -1.09 2.56
CA ALA A 409 -8.11 -2.54 2.51
C ALA A 409 -9.52 -3.03 2.12
N LEU A 410 -9.58 -4.02 1.24
CA LEU A 410 -10.81 -4.71 0.88
C LEU A 410 -10.87 -6.02 1.68
N HIS A 411 -11.98 -6.23 2.38
CA HIS A 411 -12.18 -7.43 3.15
C HIS A 411 -13.64 -7.88 3.06
N ARG A 412 -13.90 -8.95 2.29
CA ARG A 412 -15.25 -9.47 2.02
C ARG A 412 -16.20 -8.37 1.53
N ASP A 413 -17.22 -8.03 2.30
CA ASP A 413 -18.27 -7.06 1.99
C ASP A 413 -17.95 -5.64 2.48
N VAL A 414 -16.75 -5.38 3.00
CA VAL A 414 -16.35 -4.08 3.53
C VAL A 414 -15.07 -3.52 2.93
N VAL A 415 -14.99 -2.19 2.95
CA VAL A 415 -13.76 -1.42 2.72
C VAL A 415 -13.34 -0.85 4.07
N ILE A 416 -12.09 -1.11 4.47
CA ILE A 416 -11.49 -0.61 5.70
C ILE A 416 -10.43 0.42 5.35
N PHE A 417 -10.49 1.59 5.97
CA PHE A 417 -9.50 2.66 5.77
C PHE A 417 -9.32 3.44 7.06
N ASP A 418 -8.15 4.06 7.18
CA ASP A 418 -7.77 4.96 8.24
C ASP A 418 -7.69 6.40 7.74
N THR A 419 -7.72 7.34 8.68
CA THR A 419 -7.65 8.76 8.40
C THR A 419 -6.50 9.40 9.14
N ASP A 420 -5.96 10.47 8.56
CA ASP A 420 -5.00 11.34 9.23
C ASP A 420 -5.54 11.74 10.62
N GLY A 421 -6.86 11.90 10.75
CA GLY A 421 -7.58 12.19 12.00
C GLY A 421 -7.42 11.23 13.18
N GLY A 422 -6.79 10.07 13.02
CA GLY A 422 -6.75 9.07 14.08
C GLY A 422 -7.94 8.11 14.05
N GLN A 423 -8.78 8.16 13.01
CA GLN A 423 -9.93 7.25 12.89
C GLN A 423 -9.58 6.09 11.96
N PHE A 424 -10.14 4.92 12.23
CA PHE A 424 -10.26 3.87 11.22
C PHE A 424 -11.68 3.32 11.20
N LEU A 425 -12.17 3.01 10.01
CA LEU A 425 -13.57 2.75 9.76
C LEU A 425 -13.72 1.56 8.80
N ALA A 426 -14.87 0.89 8.88
CA ALA A 426 -15.35 0.07 7.79
C ALA A 426 -16.63 0.64 7.21
N VAL A 427 -16.72 0.61 5.89
CA VAL A 427 -17.94 0.90 5.15
C VAL A 427 -18.37 -0.31 4.35
N ASP A 428 -19.69 -0.46 4.21
CA ASP A 428 -20.31 -1.43 3.32
C ASP A 428 -19.87 -1.15 1.87
N ARG A 429 -19.33 -2.16 1.20
CA ARG A 429 -18.71 -2.02 -0.12
C ARG A 429 -19.69 -1.61 -1.21
N ASP A 430 -20.97 -1.91 -1.05
CA ASP A 430 -21.99 -1.64 -2.07
C ASP A 430 -22.65 -0.28 -1.88
N SER A 431 -22.97 0.07 -0.63
CA SER A 431 -23.71 1.30 -0.30
C SER A 431 -22.85 2.47 0.19
N GLY A 432 -21.61 2.22 0.60
CA GLY A 432 -20.75 3.22 1.24
C GLY A 432 -21.18 3.59 2.67
N LYS A 433 -22.18 2.90 3.23
CA LYS A 433 -22.65 3.14 4.59
C LYS A 433 -21.57 2.77 5.59
N VAL A 434 -21.22 3.71 6.48
CA VAL A 434 -20.35 3.44 7.63
C VAL A 434 -21.01 2.39 8.53
N LEU A 435 -20.34 1.26 8.71
CA LEU A 435 -20.79 0.15 9.56
C LEU A 435 -20.27 0.32 10.98
N TRP A 436 -18.99 0.68 11.11
CA TRP A 436 -18.36 0.96 12.39
C TRP A 436 -17.17 1.92 12.23
N ARG A 437 -16.75 2.50 13.36
CA ARG A 437 -15.55 3.33 13.48
C ARG A 437 -14.87 3.10 14.82
N ARG A 438 -13.55 3.31 14.85
CA ARG A 438 -12.72 3.36 16.05
C ARG A 438 -11.75 4.52 15.94
N ASN A 439 -11.23 4.94 17.09
CA ASN A 439 -10.25 6.02 17.19
C ASN A 439 -8.99 5.49 17.88
N LEU A 440 -7.85 5.95 17.41
CA LEU A 440 -6.52 5.80 18.00
C LEU A 440 -5.87 7.18 18.12
N PRO A 441 -4.74 7.31 18.83
CA PRO A 441 -3.90 8.49 18.75
C PRO A 441 -3.47 8.73 17.29
N GLY A 442 -4.02 9.76 16.65
CA GLY A 442 -3.62 10.14 15.31
C GLY A 442 -2.24 10.82 15.27
N PRO A 443 -1.63 10.97 14.09
CA PRO A 443 -2.18 10.52 12.81
C PRO A 443 -2.01 9.02 12.55
N LEU A 444 -2.86 8.48 11.65
CA LEU A 444 -2.72 7.14 11.09
C LEU A 444 -2.36 7.30 9.61
N TRP A 445 -1.11 6.98 9.29
CA TRP A 445 -0.55 7.13 7.95
C TRP A 445 -0.16 5.80 7.30
N GLN A 446 -0.21 4.71 8.06
CA GLN A 446 0.00 3.37 7.52
C GLN A 446 -1.15 3.00 6.56
N SER A 447 -1.05 1.84 5.91
CA SER A 447 -2.20 1.26 5.21
C SER A 447 -2.76 0.06 6.01
N PRO A 448 -4.08 -0.07 6.22
CA PRO A 448 -4.68 -1.17 6.98
C PRO A 448 -4.38 -2.53 6.36
N VAL A 449 -4.05 -3.55 7.16
CA VAL A 449 -3.70 -4.90 6.67
C VAL A 449 -4.64 -5.93 7.29
N VAL A 450 -5.27 -6.78 6.47
CA VAL A 450 -6.17 -7.83 6.96
C VAL A 450 -5.69 -9.20 6.50
N VAL A 451 -5.33 -10.07 7.44
CA VAL A 451 -4.93 -11.46 7.20
C VAL A 451 -5.56 -12.33 8.30
N ASP A 452 -6.13 -13.48 7.93
CA ASP A 452 -6.84 -14.41 8.84
C ASP A 452 -7.92 -13.74 9.71
N ASP A 453 -8.71 -12.83 9.13
CA ASP A 453 -9.71 -12.04 9.86
C ASP A 453 -9.15 -11.16 10.98
N VAL A 454 -7.85 -10.89 10.96
CA VAL A 454 -7.18 -9.96 11.87
C VAL A 454 -6.77 -8.70 11.11
N LEU A 455 -7.33 -7.57 11.52
CA LEU A 455 -6.98 -6.25 11.05
C LEU A 455 -5.81 -5.68 11.87
N LEU A 456 -4.72 -5.31 11.20
CA LEU A 456 -3.56 -4.65 11.76
C LEU A 456 -3.59 -3.15 11.47
N ILE A 457 -3.49 -2.33 12.53
CA ILE A 457 -3.41 -0.87 12.48
C ILE A 457 -2.24 -0.40 13.34
N GLY A 458 -1.30 0.34 12.74
CA GLY A 458 -0.20 0.99 13.46
C GLY A 458 -0.54 2.45 13.74
N ASP A 459 -0.11 2.98 14.89
CA ASP A 459 -0.28 4.39 15.24
C ASP A 459 1.04 5.17 15.29
N CYS A 460 0.93 6.50 15.41
CA CYS A 460 2.10 7.37 15.50
C CYS A 460 2.78 7.41 16.88
N LEU A 461 2.23 6.73 17.89
CA LEU A 461 2.92 6.48 19.17
C LEU A 461 3.82 5.23 19.10
N GLY A 462 3.79 4.50 17.97
CA GLY A 462 4.57 3.30 17.75
C GLY A 462 3.94 2.06 18.34
N THR A 463 2.61 2.01 18.37
CA THR A 463 1.83 0.85 18.80
C THR A 463 1.18 0.18 17.60
N MET A 464 1.45 -1.12 17.45
CA MET A 464 0.72 -1.98 16.51
C MET A 464 -0.49 -2.58 17.23
N HIS A 465 -1.68 -2.41 16.67
CA HIS A 465 -2.94 -2.95 17.17
C HIS A 465 -3.45 -4.05 16.25
N ALA A 466 -4.06 -5.08 16.83
CA ALA A 466 -4.78 -6.12 16.11
C ALA A 466 -6.24 -6.16 16.54
N TYR A 467 -7.14 -6.30 15.56
CA TYR A 467 -8.58 -6.33 15.76
C TYR A 467 -9.20 -7.52 15.04
N ASP A 468 -10.16 -8.18 15.67
CA ASP A 468 -10.93 -9.25 15.04
C ASP A 468 -12.01 -8.67 14.13
N VAL A 469 -11.86 -8.87 12.83
CA VAL A 469 -12.80 -8.44 11.79
C VAL A 469 -13.56 -9.61 11.15
N SER A 470 -13.59 -10.78 11.79
CA SER A 470 -14.40 -11.93 11.35
C SER A 470 -15.89 -11.58 11.25
N GLN A 471 -16.37 -10.66 12.08
CA GLN A 471 -17.70 -10.07 12.01
C GLN A 471 -17.64 -8.68 11.39
N THR A 472 -17.50 -8.62 10.06
CA THR A 472 -17.24 -7.38 9.27
C THR A 472 -18.20 -6.22 9.56
N ARG A 473 -19.45 -6.52 9.91
CA ARG A 473 -20.51 -5.52 10.16
C ARG A 473 -20.61 -5.03 11.60
N LYS A 474 -19.80 -5.53 12.53
CA LYS A 474 -19.79 -5.10 13.94
C LYS A 474 -18.48 -4.39 14.26
N ARG A 475 -18.53 -3.48 15.24
CA ARG A 475 -17.33 -2.83 15.74
C ARG A 475 -16.35 -3.89 16.25
N PRO A 476 -15.13 -4.00 15.69
CA PRO A 476 -14.26 -5.14 15.96
C PRO A 476 -13.64 -5.02 17.36
N PRO A 477 -13.61 -6.10 18.16
CA PRO A 477 -12.88 -6.12 19.43
C PRO A 477 -11.37 -6.07 19.17
N GLU A 478 -10.62 -5.48 20.10
CA GLU A 478 -9.15 -5.52 20.06
C GLU A 478 -8.67 -6.89 20.56
N LEU A 479 -7.81 -7.55 19.79
CA LEU A 479 -7.17 -8.80 20.16
C LEU A 479 -5.94 -8.54 21.01
N TRP A 480 -5.09 -7.61 20.56
CA TRP A 480 -3.89 -7.20 21.27
C TRP A 480 -3.37 -5.86 20.75
N GLN A 481 -2.45 -5.28 21.51
CA GLN A 481 -1.62 -4.16 21.08
C GLN A 481 -0.17 -4.38 21.52
N LYS A 482 0.79 -3.87 20.75
CA LYS A 482 2.23 -3.98 21.01
C LYS A 482 2.94 -2.68 20.67
N THR A 483 3.45 -2.01 21.69
CA THR A 483 4.29 -0.81 21.52
C THR A 483 5.74 -1.18 21.25
N VAL A 484 6.29 -0.65 20.17
CA VAL A 484 7.69 -0.78 19.75
C VAL A 484 8.40 0.58 19.62
N GLY A 485 7.63 1.68 19.63
CA GLY A 485 8.11 3.06 19.62
C GLY A 485 8.38 3.62 18.22
N GLY A 486 8.23 4.96 18.11
CA GLY A 486 8.31 5.71 16.86
C GLY A 486 7.10 5.49 15.96
N CYS A 487 6.66 6.52 15.23
CA CYS A 487 5.46 6.40 14.40
C CYS A 487 5.55 5.24 13.40
N ILE A 488 4.47 4.45 13.28
CA ILE A 488 4.34 3.37 12.30
C ILE A 488 3.64 3.93 11.06
N GLU A 489 4.43 4.32 10.08
CA GLU A 489 3.96 4.78 8.76
C GLU A 489 4.08 3.70 7.69
N SER A 490 5.02 2.78 7.89
CA SER A 490 5.23 1.64 7.01
C SER A 490 4.04 0.69 7.09
N THR A 491 3.59 0.24 5.92
CA THR A 491 2.53 -0.75 5.84
C THR A 491 3.05 -2.12 6.28
N PRO A 492 2.39 -2.81 7.22
CA PRO A 492 2.82 -4.13 7.66
C PRO A 492 2.82 -5.18 6.55
N ALA A 493 3.71 -6.16 6.66
CA ALA A 493 3.70 -7.38 5.86
C ALA A 493 3.52 -8.59 6.77
N VAL A 494 2.63 -9.51 6.41
CA VAL A 494 2.39 -10.74 7.16
C VAL A 494 2.90 -11.93 6.35
N HIS A 495 3.72 -12.79 6.95
CA HIS A 495 4.18 -14.03 6.30
C HIS A 495 4.49 -15.10 7.33
N ASN A 496 3.82 -16.26 7.22
CA ASN A 496 4.15 -17.48 7.94
C ASN A 496 4.32 -17.28 9.47
N GLY A 497 3.34 -16.67 10.13
CA GLY A 497 3.35 -16.50 11.59
C GLY A 497 4.02 -15.21 12.09
N ARG A 498 4.50 -14.34 11.19
CA ARG A 498 5.21 -13.11 11.54
C ARG A 498 4.62 -11.87 10.90
N ILE A 499 4.74 -10.76 11.61
CA ILE A 499 4.38 -9.42 11.15
C ILE A 499 5.66 -8.59 11.05
N TYR A 500 5.94 -8.02 9.88
CA TYR A 500 7.10 -7.18 9.60
C TYR A 500 6.66 -5.75 9.31
N PHE A 501 7.28 -4.77 9.96
CA PHE A 501 7.02 -3.35 9.72
C PHE A 501 8.15 -2.49 10.26
N GLY A 502 8.38 -1.33 9.66
CA GLY A 502 9.31 -0.36 10.21
C GLY A 502 8.63 0.82 10.89
N THR A 503 9.43 1.58 11.66
CA THR A 503 8.96 2.75 12.40
C THR A 503 9.93 3.91 12.30
N ARG A 504 9.42 5.12 12.58
CA ARG A 504 10.23 6.35 12.69
C ARG A 504 11.29 6.32 13.79
N ALA A 505 11.33 5.28 14.63
CA ALA A 505 12.44 5.04 15.56
C ALA A 505 13.70 4.49 14.86
N GLY A 506 13.71 4.38 13.53
CA GLY A 506 14.87 3.92 12.78
C GLY A 506 14.97 2.40 12.66
N LYS A 507 13.87 1.67 12.87
CA LYS A 507 13.88 0.21 13.02
C LYS A 507 12.92 -0.47 12.05
N MET A 508 13.28 -1.69 11.66
CA MET A 508 12.42 -2.73 11.11
C MET A 508 12.23 -3.80 12.19
N HIS A 509 10.99 -4.17 12.47
CA HIS A 509 10.63 -5.14 13.50
C HIS A 509 10.03 -6.39 12.86
N ALA A 510 10.26 -7.54 13.51
CA ALA A 510 9.43 -8.72 13.35
C ALA A 510 8.73 -9.03 14.67
N LEU A 511 7.40 -9.14 14.62
CA LEU A 511 6.60 -9.67 15.70
C LEU A 511 6.23 -11.12 15.40
N ALA A 512 6.29 -11.97 16.42
CA ALA A 512 5.87 -13.38 16.33
C ALA A 512 5.09 -13.77 17.58
N ALA A 513 4.36 -14.89 17.50
CA ALA A 513 3.79 -15.52 18.69
C ALA A 513 4.92 -15.80 19.73
N PRO A 514 4.61 -15.72 21.04
CA PRO A 514 5.57 -15.91 22.13
C PRO A 514 6.34 -17.23 22.12
#